data_AF-A0AAE0SGM6-F1
#
_entry.id   AF-A0AAE0SGM6-F1
#
_cell.length_a   1.000
_cell.length_b   1.000
_cell.length_c   1.000
_cell.angle_alpha   90.00
_cell.angle_beta   90.00
_cell.angle_gamma   90.00
#
_symmetry.space_group_name_H-M   'P 1'
#
loop_
_entity.id
_entity.type
_entity.pdbx_description
1 polymer ?
#
loop_
_entity_poly.entity_id
_entity_poly.type
_entity_poly.pdbx_seq_one_letter_code
_entity_poly.pdbx_strand_id
1 'polypeptide(L)'
;MAVESSKSKLSKNVLQMKFMQRSVLRMEKEEIEEEAQKMIDEEHWVMAVPQGDKQQRQSQYIVEPSYSRCEDLLFGRMSFKGCNPEIEKLMKSHMQDSELEEASRKESEIGVDDMEMAERYESLIGTVAKKFAKKRQRHEEDVESSSKDQSTEDKIKKKRKFMKPSDD
;
A
#
# COMPACT_ATOMS: atom_id res chain seq x y z
N MET A 1 26.89 -0.10 -38.76
CA MET A 1 26.46 -1.43 -39.22
C MET A 1 26.40 -2.32 -38.00
N ALA A 2 25.20 -2.78 -37.59
CA ALA A 2 25.06 -3.65 -36.43
C ALA A 2 25.55 -5.06 -36.81
N VAL A 3 26.47 -5.60 -36.03
CA VAL A 3 26.97 -6.97 -36.20
C VAL A 3 25.90 -7.89 -35.63
N GLU A 4 25.15 -8.55 -36.50
CA GLU A 4 24.26 -9.65 -36.10
C GLU A 4 25.14 -10.78 -35.54
N SER A 5 25.15 -10.93 -34.22
CA SER A 5 25.77 -12.07 -33.58
C SER A 5 24.98 -13.32 -33.96
N SER A 6 25.50 -14.11 -34.89
CA SER A 6 24.93 -15.41 -35.24
C SER A 6 24.83 -16.28 -33.99
N LYS A 7 23.62 -16.50 -33.48
CA LYS A 7 23.38 -17.36 -32.32
C LYS A 7 23.88 -18.76 -32.65
N SER A 8 24.97 -19.19 -32.00
CA SER A 8 25.51 -20.54 -32.18
C SER A 8 24.53 -21.58 -31.64
N LYS A 9 23.95 -22.40 -32.52
CA LYS A 9 23.06 -23.51 -32.13
C LYS A 9 23.87 -24.76 -31.81
N LEU A 10 23.45 -25.50 -30.80
CA LEU A 10 24.03 -26.82 -30.47
C LEU A 10 23.69 -27.85 -31.56
N SER A 11 24.49 -28.91 -31.66
CA SER A 11 24.23 -29.98 -32.62
C SER A 11 22.99 -30.79 -32.23
N LYS A 12 22.28 -31.31 -33.24
CA LYS A 12 21.04 -32.10 -33.07
C LYS A 12 21.24 -33.30 -32.14
N ASN A 13 22.40 -33.97 -32.23
CA ASN A 13 22.72 -35.13 -31.42
C ASN A 13 22.88 -34.78 -29.92
N VAL A 14 23.50 -33.64 -29.62
CA VAL A 14 23.65 -33.17 -28.22
C VAL A 14 22.29 -32.77 -27.65
N LEU A 15 21.45 -32.14 -28.47
CA LEU A 15 20.13 -31.69 -28.08
C LEU A 15 19.15 -32.85 -27.78
N GLN A 16 19.33 -34.00 -28.42
CA GLN A 16 18.54 -35.22 -28.17
C GLN A 16 18.89 -35.93 -26.84
N MET A 17 19.99 -35.56 -26.20
CA MET A 17 20.43 -36.20 -24.95
C MET A 17 19.45 -35.90 -23.80
N LYS A 18 19.27 -36.87 -22.89
CA LYS A 18 18.30 -36.78 -21.78
C LYS A 18 18.43 -35.51 -20.94
N PHE A 19 19.66 -35.03 -20.71
CA PHE A 19 19.90 -33.82 -19.93
C PHE A 19 19.49 -32.53 -20.65
N MET A 20 19.37 -32.55 -21.99
CA MET A 20 18.93 -31.41 -22.79
C MET A 20 17.42 -31.36 -23.00
N GLN A 21 16.67 -32.42 -22.66
CA GLN A 21 15.23 -32.53 -22.92
C GLN A 21 14.40 -31.37 -22.36
N ARG A 22 14.71 -30.87 -21.16
CA ARG A 22 13.97 -29.73 -20.57
C ARG A 22 14.17 -28.44 -21.37
N SER A 23 15.39 -28.23 -21.88
CA SER A 23 15.71 -27.06 -22.72
C SER A 23 15.06 -27.17 -24.10
N VAL A 24 14.99 -28.38 -24.66
CA VAL A 24 14.29 -28.66 -25.93
C VAL A 24 12.81 -28.39 -25.80
N LEU A 25 12.16 -28.96 -24.77
CA LEU A 25 10.73 -28.77 -24.54
C LEU A 25 10.38 -27.29 -24.32
N ARG A 26 11.27 -26.52 -23.69
CA ARG A 26 11.07 -25.07 -23.54
C ARG A 26 11.17 -24.36 -24.89
N MET A 27 12.18 -24.65 -25.69
CA MET A 27 12.34 -24.05 -27.02
C MET A 27 11.19 -24.41 -27.96
N GLU A 28 10.78 -25.67 -27.99
CA GLU A 28 9.66 -26.13 -28.82
C GLU A 28 8.35 -25.48 -28.39
N LYS A 29 8.13 -25.32 -27.07
CA LYS A 29 6.98 -24.58 -26.56
C LYS A 29 7.00 -23.11 -26.99
N GLU A 30 8.15 -22.45 -26.91
CA GLU A 30 8.32 -21.06 -27.39
C GLU A 30 8.06 -20.97 -28.90
N GLU A 31 8.59 -21.89 -29.71
CA GLU A 31 8.34 -21.95 -31.16
C GLU A 31 6.85 -22.16 -31.47
N ILE A 32 6.16 -23.07 -30.76
CA ILE A 32 4.71 -23.29 -30.90
C ILE A 32 3.91 -22.05 -30.50
N GLU A 33 4.29 -21.36 -29.42
CA GLU A 33 3.64 -20.13 -28.98
C GLU A 33 3.82 -18.99 -30.01
N GLU A 34 5.02 -18.85 -30.57
CA GLU A 34 5.31 -17.89 -31.63
C GLU A 34 4.55 -18.22 -32.92
N GLU A 35 4.48 -19.49 -33.31
CA GLU A 35 3.71 -19.94 -34.47
C GLU A 35 2.21 -19.73 -34.25
N ALA A 36 1.69 -20.02 -33.06
CA ALA A 36 0.31 -19.75 -32.70
C ALA A 36 0.01 -18.24 -32.73
N GLN A 37 0.92 -17.40 -32.23
CA GLN A 37 0.79 -15.95 -32.32
C GLN A 37 0.82 -15.46 -33.77
N LYS A 38 1.71 -15.99 -34.61
CA LYS A 38 1.75 -15.67 -36.04
C LYS A 38 0.45 -16.07 -36.74
N MET A 39 -0.08 -17.27 -36.45
CA MET A 39 -1.37 -17.71 -36.99
C MET A 39 -2.51 -16.80 -36.54
N ILE A 40 -2.53 -16.41 -35.25
CA ILE A 40 -3.50 -15.44 -34.73
C ILE A 40 -3.36 -14.12 -35.49
N ASP A 41 -2.17 -13.58 -35.66
CA ASP A 41 -1.94 -12.30 -36.33
C ASP A 41 -2.30 -12.35 -37.84
N GLU A 42 -2.08 -13.50 -38.49
CA GLU A 42 -2.43 -13.72 -39.90
C GLU A 42 -3.94 -13.92 -40.11
N GLU A 43 -4.64 -14.57 -39.18
CA GLU A 43 -6.08 -14.84 -39.26
C GLU A 43 -6.96 -13.69 -38.74
N HIS A 44 -6.48 -12.90 -37.77
CA HIS A 44 -7.26 -11.84 -37.14
C HIS A 44 -7.21 -10.54 -37.95
N TRP A 45 -8.07 -10.47 -38.95
CA TRP A 45 -8.39 -9.21 -39.62
C TRP A 45 -9.11 -8.27 -38.65
N VAL A 46 -8.40 -7.28 -38.10
CA VAL A 46 -9.02 -6.23 -37.29
C VAL A 46 -9.84 -5.32 -38.20
N MET A 47 -11.17 -5.50 -38.18
CA MET A 47 -12.06 -4.55 -38.84
C MET A 47 -11.89 -3.18 -38.17
N ALA A 48 -11.48 -2.17 -38.95
CA ALA A 48 -11.33 -0.79 -38.49
C ALA A 48 -12.73 -0.17 -38.29
N VAL A 49 -13.43 -0.61 -37.25
CA VAL A 49 -14.68 0.01 -36.81
C VAL A 49 -14.34 1.43 -36.31
N PRO A 50 -15.00 2.48 -36.81
CA PRO A 50 -14.81 3.84 -36.32
C PRO A 50 -14.89 3.90 -34.79
N GLN A 51 -14.00 4.64 -34.15
CA GLN A 51 -13.85 4.65 -32.67
C GLN A 51 -15.17 4.99 -31.95
N GLY A 52 -16.03 5.82 -32.55
CA GLY A 52 -17.34 6.17 -32.00
C GLY A 52 -18.31 5.00 -31.88
N ASP A 53 -18.32 4.07 -32.84
CA ASP A 53 -19.24 2.92 -32.84
C ASP A 53 -18.81 1.83 -31.84
N LYS A 54 -17.52 1.77 -31.48
CA LYS A 54 -17.01 0.81 -30.48
C LYS A 54 -17.46 1.17 -29.07
N GLN A 55 -17.48 2.45 -28.74
CA GLN A 55 -17.89 2.95 -27.42
C GLN A 55 -19.41 2.90 -27.26
N GLN A 56 -20.16 3.15 -28.33
CA GLN A 56 -21.63 3.07 -28.32
C GLN A 56 -22.18 1.65 -28.26
N ARG A 57 -21.40 0.62 -28.63
CA ARG A 57 -21.80 -0.79 -28.58
C ARG A 57 -21.22 -1.58 -27.39
N GLN A 58 -20.69 -0.90 -26.37
CA GLN A 58 -20.41 -1.59 -25.11
C GLN A 58 -21.72 -1.79 -24.36
N SER A 59 -22.04 -3.04 -24.07
CA SER A 59 -23.21 -3.40 -23.26
C SER A 59 -23.12 -2.68 -21.92
N GLN A 60 -24.13 -1.86 -21.58
CA GLN A 60 -24.17 -1.16 -20.29
C GLN A 60 -24.30 -2.11 -19.09
N TYR A 61 -24.79 -3.33 -19.36
CA TYR A 61 -25.02 -4.36 -18.36
C TYR A 61 -24.27 -5.64 -18.73
N ILE A 62 -23.68 -6.27 -17.72
CA ILE A 62 -23.01 -7.56 -17.81
C ILE A 62 -23.88 -8.55 -17.04
N VAL A 63 -24.40 -9.57 -17.73
CA VAL A 63 -25.18 -10.63 -17.11
C VAL A 63 -24.23 -11.78 -16.81
N GLU A 64 -23.85 -11.91 -15.54
CA GLU A 64 -23.05 -13.01 -15.04
C GLU A 64 -23.98 -14.10 -14.45
N PRO A 65 -23.87 -15.36 -14.89
CA PRO A 65 -24.64 -16.47 -14.28
C PRO A 65 -24.08 -16.89 -12.91
N SER A 66 -22.91 -16.37 -12.52
CA SER A 66 -22.22 -16.74 -11.29
C SER A 66 -22.45 -15.72 -10.17
N TYR A 67 -22.72 -16.20 -8.95
CA TYR A 67 -22.85 -15.35 -7.76
C TYR A 67 -21.49 -14.94 -7.18
N SER A 68 -20.39 -15.53 -7.65
CA SER A 68 -19.03 -15.29 -7.14
C SER A 68 -18.56 -13.84 -7.22
N ARG A 69 -19.14 -13.04 -8.12
CA ARG A 69 -18.84 -11.61 -8.24
C ARG A 69 -19.69 -10.74 -7.31
N CYS A 70 -20.84 -11.24 -6.90
CA CYS A 70 -21.80 -10.51 -6.09
C CYS A 70 -21.65 -10.81 -4.59
N GLU A 71 -21.18 -12.00 -4.25
CA GLU A 71 -20.95 -12.43 -2.88
C GLU A 71 -19.46 -12.63 -2.62
N ASP A 72 -18.96 -12.13 -1.48
CA ASP A 72 -17.59 -12.33 -1.01
C ASP A 72 -17.42 -13.76 -0.45
N LEU A 73 -17.51 -14.76 -1.33
CA LEU A 73 -17.49 -16.17 -0.95
C LEU A 73 -16.13 -16.58 -0.37
N LEU A 74 -16.19 -17.23 0.78
CA LEU A 74 -15.04 -17.84 1.44
C LEU A 74 -14.62 -19.14 0.76
N PHE A 75 -13.37 -19.54 0.99
CA PHE A 75 -12.85 -20.81 0.51
C PHE A 75 -13.65 -21.99 1.09
N GLY A 76 -14.26 -22.80 0.22
CA GLY A 76 -15.25 -23.81 0.62
C GLY A 76 -14.69 -24.98 1.44
N ARG A 77 -13.38 -25.29 1.35
CA ARG A 77 -12.77 -26.35 2.17
C ARG A 77 -12.16 -25.75 3.44
N MET A 78 -12.83 -25.93 4.56
CA MET A 78 -12.39 -25.44 5.87
C MET A 78 -12.06 -26.60 6.81
N SER A 79 -11.02 -26.41 7.62
CA SER A 79 -10.67 -27.27 8.73
C SER A 79 -10.39 -26.41 9.95
N PHE A 80 -10.65 -26.94 11.13
CA PHE A 80 -10.50 -26.22 12.39
C PHE A 80 -9.78 -27.09 13.41
N LYS A 81 -9.11 -26.44 14.37
CA LYS A 81 -8.48 -27.07 15.54
C LYS A 81 -7.48 -28.18 15.19
N GLY A 82 -6.80 -28.07 14.05
CA GLY A 82 -5.76 -28.99 13.63
C GLY A 82 -6.27 -30.33 13.12
N CYS A 83 -7.55 -30.47 12.79
CA CYS A 83 -8.09 -31.71 12.19
C CYS A 83 -7.44 -32.03 10.83
N ASN A 84 -7.03 -31.00 10.08
CA ASN A 84 -6.23 -31.15 8.87
C ASN A 84 -5.35 -29.91 8.62
N PRO A 85 -4.06 -29.95 8.98
CA PRO A 85 -3.16 -28.79 8.87
C PRO A 85 -2.92 -28.34 7.41
N GLU A 86 -2.99 -29.25 6.44
CA GLU A 86 -2.84 -28.90 5.02
C GLU A 86 -4.03 -28.04 4.53
N ILE A 87 -5.25 -28.39 4.95
CA ILE A 87 -6.44 -27.60 4.62
C ILE A 87 -6.43 -26.26 5.35
N GLU A 88 -6.00 -26.21 6.61
CA GLU A 88 -5.85 -24.94 7.34
C GLU A 88 -4.83 -24.02 6.68
N LYS A 89 -3.73 -24.58 6.14
CA LYS A 89 -2.73 -23.80 5.40
C LYS A 89 -3.31 -23.24 4.09
N LEU A 90 -4.05 -24.06 3.34
CA LEU A 90 -4.75 -23.63 2.11
C LEU A 90 -5.78 -22.54 2.40
N MET A 91 -6.58 -22.71 3.46
CA MET A 91 -7.55 -21.71 3.90
C MET A 91 -6.85 -20.38 4.21
N LYS A 92 -5.75 -20.40 4.97
CA LYS A 92 -4.96 -19.20 5.26
C LYS A 92 -4.42 -18.53 4.00
N SER A 93 -3.84 -19.29 3.06
CA SER A 93 -3.31 -18.70 1.83
C SER A 93 -4.37 -17.99 0.99
N HIS A 94 -5.61 -18.49 0.97
CA HIS A 94 -6.69 -17.88 0.20
C HIS A 94 -7.32 -16.67 0.92
N MET A 95 -7.18 -16.58 2.24
CA MET A 95 -7.68 -15.44 3.02
C MET A 95 -6.64 -14.33 3.22
N GLN A 96 -5.37 -14.58 2.89
CA GLN A 96 -4.28 -13.61 3.05
C GLN A 96 -4.53 -12.31 2.29
N ASP A 97 -5.01 -12.38 1.05
CA ASP A 97 -5.24 -11.19 0.23
C ASP A 97 -6.36 -10.32 0.82
N SER A 98 -7.45 -10.94 1.29
CA SER A 98 -8.55 -10.24 1.96
C SER A 98 -8.09 -9.60 3.27
N GLU A 99 -7.34 -10.34 4.09
CA GLU A 99 -6.84 -9.85 5.38
C GLU A 99 -5.85 -8.70 5.20
N LEU A 100 -5.04 -8.75 4.14
CA LEU A 100 -4.09 -7.68 3.80
C LEU A 100 -4.82 -6.42 3.30
N GLU A 101 -5.88 -6.57 2.51
CA GLU A 101 -6.69 -5.45 2.06
C GLU A 101 -7.44 -4.78 3.22
N GLU A 102 -8.00 -5.57 4.15
CA GLU A 102 -8.63 -5.06 5.38
C GLU A 102 -7.63 -4.34 6.29
N ALA A 103 -6.42 -4.90 6.46
CA ALA A 103 -5.36 -4.28 7.23
C ALA A 103 -4.93 -2.93 6.63
N SER A 104 -4.78 -2.87 5.30
CA SER A 104 -4.44 -1.63 4.59
C SER A 104 -5.52 -0.55 4.76
N ARG A 105 -6.80 -0.92 4.64
CA ARG A 105 -7.91 0.02 4.90
C ARG A 105 -7.87 0.56 6.32
N LYS A 106 -7.69 -0.31 7.30
CA LYS A 106 -7.61 0.08 8.72
C LYS A 106 -6.42 0.99 9.01
N GLU A 107 -5.27 0.74 8.39
CA GLU A 107 -4.10 1.62 8.50
C GLU A 107 -4.38 3.00 7.90
N SER A 108 -5.04 3.06 6.74
CA SER A 108 -5.42 4.32 6.11
C SER A 108 -6.42 5.15 6.94
N GLU A 109 -7.30 4.49 7.71
CA GLU A 109 -8.25 5.16 8.60
C GLU A 109 -7.61 5.71 9.88
N ILE A 110 -6.50 5.10 10.33
CA ILE A 110 -5.81 5.45 11.58
C ILE A 110 -4.66 6.44 11.31
N GLY A 111 -4.12 6.46 10.09
CA GLY A 111 -3.05 7.36 9.68
C GLY A 111 -3.50 8.82 9.62
N VAL A 112 -2.68 9.72 10.17
CA VAL A 112 -2.75 11.15 9.87
C VAL A 112 -1.97 11.36 8.57
N ASP A 113 -2.62 11.95 7.57
CA ASP A 113 -1.95 12.26 6.30
C ASP A 113 -0.80 13.27 6.50
N ASP A 114 0.23 13.21 5.65
CA ASP A 114 1.44 14.02 5.78
C ASP A 114 1.11 15.53 5.78
N MET A 115 0.07 15.92 5.03
CA MET A 115 -0.44 17.29 5.00
C MET A 115 -1.05 17.72 6.34
N GLU A 116 -1.93 16.89 6.93
CA GLU A 116 -2.49 17.17 8.27
C GLU A 116 -1.39 17.20 9.35
N MET A 117 -0.39 16.33 9.23
CA MET A 117 0.73 16.30 10.16
C MET A 117 1.51 17.61 10.12
N ALA A 118 1.80 18.13 8.92
CA ALA A 118 2.50 19.40 8.74
C ALA A 118 1.74 20.59 9.38
N GLU A 119 0.43 20.70 9.17
CA GLU A 119 -0.39 21.77 9.76
C GLU A 119 -0.37 21.75 11.29
N ARG A 120 -0.41 20.55 11.90
CA ARG A 120 -0.30 20.40 13.36
C ARG A 120 1.08 20.84 13.88
N TYR A 121 2.14 20.55 13.13
CA TYR A 121 3.50 20.99 13.48
C TYR A 121 3.65 22.51 13.38
N GLU A 122 3.10 23.16 12.36
CA GLU A 122 3.13 24.62 12.21
C GLU A 122 2.50 25.34 13.41
N SER A 123 1.32 24.88 13.84
CA SER A 123 0.60 25.42 15.00
C SER A 123 1.39 25.24 16.31
N LEU A 124 1.98 24.06 16.52
CA LEU A 124 2.72 23.75 17.74
C LEU A 124 4.04 24.54 17.82
N ILE A 125 4.79 24.64 16.73
CA ILE A 125 6.09 25.34 16.68
C ILE A 125 5.92 26.84 16.99
N GLY A 126 4.85 27.48 16.49
CA GLY A 126 4.55 28.88 16.77
C GLY A 126 4.27 29.19 18.25
N THR A 127 3.67 28.26 18.98
CA THR A 127 3.37 28.44 20.42
C THR A 127 4.57 28.11 21.32
N VAL A 128 5.37 27.11 20.94
CA VAL A 128 6.57 26.71 21.68
C VAL A 128 7.68 27.75 21.53
N ALA A 129 7.89 28.32 20.33
CA ALA A 129 8.87 29.38 20.09
C ALA A 129 8.63 30.61 20.98
N LYS A 130 7.36 31.00 21.19
CA LYS A 130 6.99 32.13 22.07
C LYS A 130 7.35 31.90 23.55
N LYS A 131 7.34 30.64 24.02
CA LYS A 131 7.74 30.31 25.41
C LYS A 131 9.23 30.54 25.66
N PHE A 132 10.07 30.38 24.63
CA PHE A 132 11.51 30.60 24.74
C PHE A 132 11.93 32.05 24.42
N ALA A 133 11.18 32.76 23.56
CA ALA A 133 11.43 34.18 23.29
C ALA A 133 11.23 35.08 24.52
N LYS A 134 10.22 34.81 25.35
CA LYS A 134 9.88 35.62 26.54
C LYS A 134 10.94 35.58 27.66
N LYS A 135 11.86 34.61 27.64
CA LYS A 135 12.95 34.53 28.64
C LYS A 135 14.06 35.57 28.44
N ARG A 136 14.20 36.16 27.25
CA ARG A 136 15.28 37.11 26.96
C ARG A 136 14.97 38.56 27.36
N GLN A 137 13.70 38.95 27.38
CA GLN A 137 13.30 40.34 27.72
C GLN A 137 13.07 40.59 29.22
N ARG A 138 13.03 39.54 30.06
CA ARG A 138 12.81 39.72 31.50
C ARG A 138 13.99 40.40 32.24
N HIS A 139 15.15 40.57 31.57
CA HIS A 139 16.33 41.19 32.19
C HIS A 139 16.41 42.71 31.95
N GLU A 140 15.60 43.28 31.04
CA GLU A 140 15.68 44.73 30.75
C GLU A 140 14.71 45.57 31.58
N GLU A 141 13.56 45.01 32.02
CA GLU A 141 12.58 45.74 32.83
C GLU A 141 12.92 45.80 34.34
N ASP A 142 13.90 45.02 34.81
CA ASP A 142 14.25 44.91 36.25
C ASP A 142 15.34 45.93 36.70
N VAL A 143 15.80 46.83 35.81
CA VAL A 143 16.90 47.77 36.10
C VAL A 143 16.45 49.22 36.30
N GLU A 144 15.19 49.59 35.99
CA GLU A 144 14.76 51.00 36.00
C GLU A 144 13.75 51.41 37.10
N SER A 145 13.40 50.53 38.04
CA SER A 145 12.44 50.89 39.11
C SER A 145 12.81 50.39 40.51
N SER A 146 14.07 50.54 40.93
CA SER A 146 14.47 50.34 42.34
C SER A 146 14.69 51.66 43.08
N SER A 147 13.72 52.58 43.02
CA SER A 147 13.57 53.59 44.07
C SER A 147 12.10 53.94 44.28
N LYS A 148 11.69 53.91 45.55
CA LYS A 148 10.43 54.38 46.15
C LYS A 148 9.23 53.40 46.22
N ASP A 149 9.18 52.74 47.37
CA ASP A 149 8.10 52.79 48.38
C ASP A 149 6.65 52.42 48.03
N GLN A 150 6.11 51.56 48.92
CA GLN A 150 4.71 51.37 49.34
C GLN A 150 3.79 50.39 48.56
N SER A 151 3.39 49.37 49.33
CA SER A 151 2.12 48.61 49.31
C SER A 151 1.68 47.93 48.01
N THR A 152 1.64 46.58 48.01
CA THR A 152 0.39 45.79 48.03
C THR A 152 0.69 44.28 47.89
N GLU A 153 0.08 43.50 48.79
CA GLU A 153 -0.17 42.06 48.81
C GLU A 153 0.41 41.15 47.70
N ASP A 154 1.54 40.50 47.99
CA ASP A 154 2.04 39.37 47.21
C ASP A 154 1.26 38.08 47.53
N LYS A 155 0.38 37.68 46.61
CA LYS A 155 -0.31 36.39 46.63
C LYS A 155 0.69 35.23 46.53
N ILE A 156 1.00 34.63 47.67
CA ILE A 156 1.83 33.41 47.78
C ILE A 156 1.20 32.29 46.92
N LYS A 157 1.86 31.93 45.81
CA LYS A 157 1.44 30.84 44.92
C LYS A 157 1.57 29.50 45.66
N LYS A 158 0.46 28.95 46.13
CA LYS A 158 0.43 27.62 46.77
C LYS A 158 0.86 26.56 45.76
N LYS A 159 1.83 25.71 46.13
CA LYS A 159 2.27 24.58 45.31
C LYS A 159 1.13 23.56 45.19
N ARG A 160 0.73 23.25 43.95
CA ARG A 160 -0.30 22.23 43.66
C ARG A 160 0.30 20.85 43.95
N LYS A 161 -0.34 20.09 44.83
CA LYS A 161 -0.02 18.68 45.09
C LYS A 161 -1.01 17.78 44.38
N PHE A 162 -0.57 16.59 43.97
CA PHE A 162 -1.39 15.60 43.29
C PHE A 162 -2.52 15.13 44.21
N MET A 163 -3.76 15.25 43.74
CA MET A 163 -4.95 14.74 44.44
C MET A 163 -5.31 13.41 43.80
N LYS A 164 -5.44 12.36 44.61
CA LYS A 164 -5.90 11.07 44.12
C LYS A 164 -7.41 11.15 43.82
N PRO A 165 -7.90 10.47 42.78
CA PRO A 165 -9.33 10.39 42.49
C PRO A 165 -10.10 9.75 43.65
N SER A 166 -11.35 10.13 43.84
CA SER A 166 -12.27 9.42 44.74
C SER A 166 -12.71 8.13 44.08
N ASP A 167 -12.78 7.07 44.88
CA ASP A 167 -13.39 5.80 44.51
C ASP A 167 -14.89 5.88 44.81
N ASP A 168 -15.70 6.12 43.78
CA ASP A 168 -17.14 5.80 43.70
C ASP A 168 -17.35 4.93 42.45
#